data_AF-A0A7X9PBN4-F1
#
_entry.id   AF-A0A7X9PBN4-F1
#
_cell.length_a   1.000
_cell.length_b   1.000
_cell.length_c   1.000
_cell.angle_alpha   90.00
_cell.angle_beta   90.00
_cell.angle_gamma   90.00
#
_symmetry.space_group_name_H-M   'P 1'
#
loop_
_entity.id
_entity.type
_entity.pdbx_description
1 polymer ?
#
loop_
_entity_poly.entity_id
_entity_poly.type
_entity_poly.pdbx_seq_one_letter_code
_entity_poly.pdbx_strand_id
1 'polypeptide(L)'
;FVWDYGDGTGWTQTVSGALEPGVAGRAQHIYATNGTYYPRVTVFYADGGSETTATIVRVGDTTLPPLYGDATGDGQVNGEDISLLLRMASGMASSKDRLTLSDVYLPADNPVHPGTPGDGKVTLIDALRAARFLSGKEPVWP
;
A
#
# COMPACT_ATOMS: atom_id res chain seq x y z
N PHE A 1 2.46 -24.84 3.13
CA PHE A 1 2.48 -23.36 3.11
C PHE A 1 1.79 -22.86 4.35
N VAL A 2 2.41 -21.91 5.05
CA VAL A 2 1.80 -21.17 6.16
C VAL A 2 1.66 -19.73 5.70
N TRP A 3 0.43 -19.20 5.76
CA TRP A 3 0.07 -17.86 5.33
C TRP A 3 -0.21 -17.02 6.55
N ASP A 4 0.50 -15.91 6.70
CA ASP A 4 0.19 -14.83 7.63
C ASP A 4 -0.28 -13.65 6.78
N TYR A 5 -1.48 -13.14 7.02
CA TYR A 5 -2.05 -12.06 6.19
C TYR A 5 -1.60 -10.67 6.64
N GLY A 6 -0.92 -10.56 7.79
CA GLY A 6 -0.40 -9.30 8.30
C GLY A 6 -1.45 -8.37 8.91
N ASP A 7 -2.68 -8.85 9.12
CA ASP A 7 -3.79 -8.11 9.74
C ASP A 7 -4.08 -8.54 11.19
N GLY A 8 -3.26 -9.43 11.74
CA GLY A 8 -3.40 -9.95 13.10
C GLY A 8 -4.48 -11.03 13.27
N THR A 9 -5.14 -11.47 12.19
CA THR A 9 -6.15 -12.56 12.25
C THR A 9 -5.53 -13.94 12.49
N GLY A 10 -4.21 -14.04 12.49
CA GLY A 10 -3.44 -15.26 12.66
C GLY A 10 -3.00 -15.86 11.32
N TRP A 11 -2.59 -17.12 11.34
CA TRP A 11 -2.09 -17.81 10.15
C TRP A 11 -2.98 -18.99 9.73
N THR A 12 -2.99 -19.26 8.43
CA THR A 12 -3.61 -20.46 7.86
C THR A 12 -2.56 -21.37 7.27
N GLN A 13 -2.79 -22.68 7.32
CA GLN A 13 -1.91 -23.68 6.72
C GLN A 13 -2.61 -24.38 5.57
N THR A 14 -2.00 -24.34 4.40
CA THR A 14 -2.47 -25.09 3.22
C THR A 14 -1.41 -26.14 2.83
N VAL A 15 -1.84 -27.37 2.60
CA VAL A 15 -0.98 -28.48 2.16
C VAL A 15 -0.95 -28.54 0.63
N SER A 16 0.22 -28.79 0.05
CA SER A 16 0.33 -29.30 -1.31
C SER A 16 0.05 -30.79 -1.30
N GLY A 17 -1.22 -31.19 -1.41
CA GLY A 17 -1.47 -32.48 -2.08
C GLY A 17 -0.93 -32.41 -3.51
N ALA A 18 -0.61 -33.56 -4.11
CA ALA A 18 -0.15 -33.66 -5.51
C ALA A 18 -1.13 -32.94 -6.44
N LEU A 19 -0.87 -31.67 -6.70
CA LEU A 19 -1.66 -30.82 -7.57
C LEU A 19 -0.70 -30.30 -8.62
N GLU A 20 -1.21 -30.25 -9.85
CA GLU A 20 -0.53 -29.75 -11.04
C GLU A 20 0.32 -28.49 -10.73
N PRO A 21 1.50 -28.35 -11.36
CA PRO A 21 2.32 -27.15 -11.24
C PRO A 21 1.47 -25.87 -11.36
N GLY A 22 1.52 -24.99 -10.35
CA GLY A 22 0.75 -23.74 -10.31
C GLY A 22 -0.59 -23.77 -9.56
N VAL A 23 -1.00 -24.92 -9.02
CA VAL A 23 -2.24 -25.06 -8.22
C VAL A 23 -1.95 -25.24 -6.72
N ALA A 24 -0.78 -25.77 -6.36
CA ALA A 24 -0.38 -25.97 -4.98
C ALA A 24 -0.19 -24.63 -4.21
N GLY A 25 -0.64 -24.60 -2.96
CA GLY A 25 -0.39 -23.48 -2.04
C GLY A 25 -1.18 -22.22 -2.40
N ARG A 26 -2.49 -22.31 -2.65
CA ARG A 26 -3.36 -21.14 -2.78
C ARG A 26 -4.12 -20.91 -1.48
N ALA A 27 -4.25 -19.65 -1.08
CA ALA A 27 -5.10 -19.22 0.02
C ALA A 27 -5.93 -18.00 -0.41
N GLN A 28 -7.11 -17.85 0.19
CA GLN A 28 -7.98 -16.69 0.02
C GLN A 28 -8.18 -16.04 1.38
N HIS A 29 -8.26 -14.70 1.40
CA HIS A 29 -8.44 -13.91 2.61
C HIS A 29 -9.22 -12.64 2.30
N ILE A 30 -9.99 -12.17 3.28
CA ILE A 30 -10.76 -10.92 3.20
C ILE A 30 -10.26 -10.01 4.32
N TYR A 31 -9.75 -8.85 3.95
CA TYR A 31 -9.39 -7.81 4.91
C TYR A 31 -10.65 -7.05 5.32
N ALA A 32 -10.91 -6.97 6.63
CA ALA A 32 -12.13 -6.35 7.17
C ALA A 32 -12.07 -4.82 7.17
N THR A 33 -10.87 -4.24 7.13
CA THR A 33 -10.63 -2.80 7.23
C THR A 33 -9.72 -2.33 6.12
N ASN A 34 -9.83 -1.05 5.76
CA ASN A 34 -8.87 -0.43 4.87
C ASN A 34 -7.50 -0.33 5.56
N GLY A 35 -6.45 -0.45 4.77
CA GLY A 35 -5.08 -0.38 5.25
C GLY A 35 -4.09 -1.06 4.31
N THR A 36 -2.82 -0.76 4.57
CA THR A 36 -1.67 -1.43 3.96
C THR A 36 -1.23 -2.62 4.82
N TYR A 37 -1.22 -3.81 4.23
CA TYR A 37 -0.86 -5.07 4.86
C TYR A 37 0.39 -5.68 4.24
N TYR A 38 1.12 -6.48 5.02
CA TYR A 38 2.35 -7.16 4.62
C TYR A 38 2.22 -8.67 4.75
N PRO A 39 1.34 -9.32 3.96
CA PRO A 39 1.17 -10.76 4.03
C PRO A 39 2.47 -11.51 3.69
N ARG A 40 2.66 -12.62 4.38
CA ARG A 40 3.82 -13.51 4.27
C ARG A 40 3.36 -14.93 4.00
N VAL A 41 4.12 -15.61 3.15
CA VAL A 41 3.99 -17.05 2.97
C VAL A 41 5.30 -17.72 3.34
N THR A 42 5.22 -18.72 4.21
CA THR A 42 6.33 -19.62 4.54
C THR A 42 6.10 -20.98 3.88
N VAL A 43 7.06 -21.40 3.08
CA VAL A 43 7.15 -22.72 2.46
C VAL A 43 8.07 -23.58 3.32
N PHE A 44 7.65 -24.80 3.61
CA PHE A 44 8.47 -25.80 4.31
C PHE A 44 8.85 -26.89 3.33
N TYR A 45 10.13 -27.21 3.28
CA TYR A 45 10.72 -28.19 2.39
C TYR A 45 10.76 -29.57 3.06
N ALA A 46 10.81 -30.62 2.25
CA ALA A 46 10.81 -32.01 2.75
C ALA A 46 12.06 -32.36 3.57
N ASP A 47 13.16 -31.64 3.36
CA ASP A 47 14.41 -31.75 4.11
C ASP A 47 14.39 -31.02 5.47
N GLY A 48 13.25 -30.41 5.83
CA GLY A 48 13.09 -29.64 7.06
C GLY A 48 13.49 -28.16 6.94
N GLY A 49 13.95 -27.71 5.77
CA GLY A 49 14.20 -26.29 5.49
C GLY A 49 12.91 -25.48 5.34
N SER A 50 13.04 -24.15 5.30
CA SER A 50 11.92 -23.26 4.99
C SER A 50 12.37 -21.96 4.35
N GLU A 51 11.49 -21.36 3.55
CA GLU A 51 11.68 -20.04 2.95
C GLU A 51 10.43 -19.18 3.15
N THR A 52 10.61 -17.89 3.42
CA THR A 52 9.51 -16.95 3.61
C THR A 52 9.61 -15.81 2.59
N THR A 53 8.49 -15.52 1.93
CA THR A 53 8.35 -14.36 1.04
C THR A 53 7.23 -13.46 1.55
N ALA A 54 7.41 -12.16 1.41
CA ALA A 54 6.41 -11.14 1.73
C ALA A 54 6.00 -10.35 0.48
N THR A 55 4.78 -9.84 0.48
CA THR A 55 4.30 -8.85 -0.49
C THR A 55 3.56 -7.74 0.24
N ILE A 56 3.27 -6.65 -0.46
CA ILE A 56 2.42 -5.55 0.02
C ILE A 56 1.03 -5.74 -0.58
N VAL A 57 -0.01 -5.54 0.22
CA VAL A 57 -1.41 -5.47 -0.22
C VAL A 57 -2.03 -4.20 0.35
N ARG A 58 -2.62 -3.38 -0.51
CA ARG A 58 -3.32 -2.15 -0.12
C ARG A 58 -4.80 -2.37 -0.31
N VAL A 59 -5.57 -2.12 0.74
CA VAL A 59 -7.02 -2.28 0.74
C VAL A 59 -7.63 -0.91 1.00
N GLY A 60 -8.36 -0.40 0.03
CA GLY A 60 -9.06 0.88 0.11
C GLY A 60 -10.54 0.71 -0.18
N ASP A 61 -11.36 1.52 0.48
CA ASP A 61 -12.78 1.66 0.16
C ASP A 61 -12.94 2.65 -0.99
N THR A 62 -13.31 2.15 -2.16
CA THR A 62 -13.52 2.96 -3.37
C THR A 62 -14.81 3.76 -3.36
N THR A 63 -15.66 3.59 -2.34
CA THR A 63 -16.90 4.37 -2.17
C THR A 63 -16.69 5.65 -1.37
N LEU A 64 -15.60 5.75 -0.62
CA LEU A 64 -15.26 6.96 0.11
C LEU A 64 -14.72 8.03 -0.84
N PRO A 65 -14.96 9.33 -0.56
CA PRO A 65 -14.28 10.37 -1.28
C PRO A 65 -12.77 10.21 -1.05
N PRO A 66 -11.95 10.44 -2.08
CA PRO A 66 -10.52 10.31 -1.92
C PRO A 66 -9.94 11.28 -0.88
N LEU A 67 -8.90 10.83 -0.19
CA LEU A 67 -8.26 11.56 0.91
C LEU A 67 -6.95 12.19 0.44
N TYR A 68 -6.79 13.51 0.64
CA TYR A 68 -5.54 14.18 0.30
C TYR A 68 -4.39 13.65 1.18
N GLY A 69 -3.29 13.25 0.54
CA GLY A 69 -2.12 12.69 1.21
C GLY A 69 -2.16 11.18 1.45
N ASP A 70 -3.26 10.50 1.09
CA ASP A 70 -3.35 9.04 1.03
C ASP A 70 -2.84 8.56 -0.34
N ALA A 71 -1.53 8.41 -0.43
CA ALA A 71 -0.87 7.97 -1.65
C ALA A 71 -0.92 6.44 -1.81
N THR A 72 -1.22 5.72 -0.73
CA THR A 72 -1.41 4.27 -0.78
C THR A 72 -2.81 3.90 -1.23
N GLY A 73 -3.78 4.81 -1.16
CA GLY A 73 -5.19 4.55 -1.45
C GLY A 73 -5.83 3.66 -0.40
N ASP A 74 -5.27 3.59 0.80
CA ASP A 74 -5.73 2.70 1.87
C ASP A 74 -6.69 3.38 2.86
N GLY A 75 -7.16 4.57 2.52
CA GLY A 75 -8.08 5.38 3.30
C GLY A 75 -7.45 6.02 4.54
N GLN A 76 -6.13 5.92 4.72
CA GLN A 76 -5.40 6.50 5.84
C GLN A 76 -4.28 7.41 5.31
N VAL A 77 -3.97 8.48 6.05
CA VAL A 77 -2.73 9.23 5.84
C VAL A 77 -1.78 8.84 6.95
N ASN A 78 -0.67 8.18 6.62
CA ASN A 78 0.31 7.63 7.55
C ASN A 78 1.74 7.66 6.96
N GLY A 79 2.68 7.01 7.63
CA GLY A 79 4.09 7.00 7.23
C GLY A 79 4.38 6.29 5.90
N GLU A 80 3.53 5.37 5.48
CA GLU A 80 3.65 4.66 4.20
C GLU A 80 3.37 5.59 3.02
N ASP A 81 2.40 6.51 3.18
CA ASP A 81 2.12 7.52 2.16
C ASP A 81 3.30 8.45 1.97
N ILE A 82 3.89 8.94 3.06
CA ILE A 82 5.08 9.80 3.01
C ILE A 82 6.24 9.08 2.33
N SER A 83 6.45 7.82 2.69
CA SER A 83 7.53 7.00 2.14
C SER A 83 7.33 6.72 0.64
N LEU A 84 6.09 6.53 0.20
CA LEU A 84 5.75 6.39 -1.21
C LEU A 84 5.93 7.70 -1.96
N LEU A 85 5.39 8.81 -1.44
CA LEU A 85 5.51 10.15 -2.01
C LEU A 85 6.98 10.55 -2.16
N LEU A 86 7.80 10.27 -1.16
CA LEU A 86 9.25 10.55 -1.20
C LEU A 86 9.94 9.75 -2.30
N ARG A 87 9.70 8.44 -2.40
CA ARG A 87 10.30 7.59 -3.44
C ARG A 87 9.89 8.03 -4.84
N MET A 88 8.62 8.38 -5.02
CA MET A 88 8.08 8.88 -6.28
C MET A 88 8.71 10.22 -6.66
N ALA A 89 8.76 11.17 -5.73
CA ALA A 89 9.30 12.51 -5.96
C ALA A 89 10.83 12.53 -6.14
N SER A 90 11.56 11.58 -5.54
CA SER A 90 13.02 11.50 -5.63
C SER A 90 13.52 10.66 -6.81
N GLY A 91 12.62 10.06 -7.60
CA GLY A 91 12.99 9.11 -8.66
C GLY A 91 13.53 7.77 -8.13
N MET A 92 13.30 7.44 -6.86
CA MET A 92 13.67 6.15 -6.24
C MET A 92 12.54 5.12 -6.29
N ALA A 93 11.43 5.43 -6.95
CA ALA A 93 10.30 4.52 -7.08
C ALA A 93 10.69 3.25 -7.86
N SER A 94 10.30 2.09 -7.32
CA SER A 94 10.42 0.81 -7.99
C SER A 94 9.26 0.58 -8.97
N SER A 95 9.40 -0.38 -9.87
CA SER A 95 8.28 -0.89 -10.68
C SER A 95 7.17 -1.54 -9.83
N LYS A 96 7.46 -1.89 -8.56
CA LYS A 96 6.48 -2.33 -7.56
C LYS A 96 5.79 -1.18 -6.82
N ASP A 97 6.34 0.03 -6.91
CA ASP A 97 5.72 1.26 -6.39
C ASP A 97 4.72 1.86 -7.40
N ARG A 98 4.25 1.01 -8.34
CA ARG A 98 3.26 1.37 -9.36
C ARG A 98 1.93 1.66 -8.72
N LEU A 99 1.75 2.92 -8.46
CA LEU A 99 0.49 3.63 -8.40
C LEU A 99 -0.36 3.33 -9.64
N THR A 100 -1.58 2.84 -9.46
CA THR A 100 -2.64 2.94 -10.48
C THR A 100 -3.21 4.37 -10.47
N LEU A 101 -3.80 4.83 -11.58
CA LEU A 101 -4.48 6.14 -11.64
C LEU A 101 -5.59 6.30 -10.58
N SER A 102 -6.05 5.20 -9.99
CA SER A 102 -6.98 5.12 -8.87
C SER A 102 -6.32 5.19 -7.48
N ASP A 103 -5.03 4.87 -7.36
CA ASP A 103 -4.24 5.00 -6.11
C ASP A 103 -3.63 6.40 -5.95
N VAL A 104 -3.74 7.19 -7.02
CA VAL A 104 -3.20 8.55 -7.15
C VAL A 104 -4.38 9.46 -7.33
N TYR A 105 -5.22 9.54 -6.30
CA TYR A 105 -5.96 10.78 -6.15
C TYR A 105 -5.00 11.86 -5.65
N LEU A 106 -4.12 12.30 -6.54
CA LEU A 106 -3.62 13.67 -6.48
C LEU A 106 -4.87 14.51 -6.76
N PRO A 107 -5.31 15.38 -5.85
CA PRO A 107 -6.48 16.20 -6.13
C PRO A 107 -6.26 16.90 -7.47
N ALA A 108 -7.28 16.85 -8.31
CA ALA A 108 -7.37 17.75 -9.45
C ALA A 108 -7.17 19.20 -8.96
N ASP A 109 -6.39 19.96 -9.73
CA ASP A 109 -6.11 21.40 -9.60
C ASP A 109 -7.01 22.18 -8.64
N ASN A 110 -6.39 22.96 -7.74
CA ASN A 110 -6.96 24.25 -7.37
C ASN A 110 -6.66 25.22 -8.54
N PRO A 111 -7.64 25.63 -9.36
CA PRO A 111 -7.41 26.41 -10.57
C PRO A 111 -6.88 27.84 -10.32
N VAL A 112 -6.72 28.26 -9.06
CA VAL A 112 -6.35 29.64 -8.69
C VAL A 112 -4.83 29.82 -8.47
N HIS A 113 -4.03 28.74 -8.34
CA HIS A 113 -2.59 28.85 -8.07
C HIS A 113 -1.69 27.95 -8.95
N PRO A 114 -1.24 28.43 -10.12
CA PRO A 114 -0.23 27.76 -10.92
C PRO A 114 1.08 27.62 -10.13
N GLY A 115 1.58 26.39 -9.94
CA GLY A 115 2.82 26.12 -9.18
C GLY A 115 2.63 25.72 -7.72
N THR A 116 1.40 25.41 -7.30
CA THR A 116 1.10 24.73 -6.02
C THR A 116 0.72 23.26 -6.25
N PRO A 117 0.73 22.39 -5.21
CA PRO A 117 0.39 20.97 -5.32
C PRO A 117 -0.91 20.71 -6.10
N GLY A 118 -0.88 19.75 -7.02
CA GLY A 118 -1.99 19.46 -7.95
C GLY A 118 -1.64 19.57 -9.44
N ASP A 119 -0.37 19.81 -9.81
CA ASP A 119 0.09 19.92 -11.21
C ASP A 119 0.17 18.58 -11.98
N GLY A 120 -0.49 17.53 -11.45
CA GLY A 120 -0.43 16.17 -11.99
C GLY A 120 0.90 15.44 -11.75
N LYS A 121 1.81 16.00 -10.94
CA LYS A 121 3.08 15.36 -10.57
C LYS A 121 3.17 15.16 -9.05
N VAL A 122 3.81 14.06 -8.66
CA VAL A 122 4.21 13.84 -7.28
C VAL A 122 5.52 14.60 -7.03
N THR A 123 5.53 15.48 -6.04
CA THR A 123 6.69 16.29 -5.65
C THR A 123 7.05 16.10 -4.19
N LEU A 124 8.23 16.59 -3.79
CA LEU A 124 8.63 16.60 -2.38
C LEU A 124 7.73 17.49 -1.51
N ILE A 125 7.00 18.43 -2.11
CA ILE A 125 6.04 19.28 -1.40
C ILE A 125 4.85 18.44 -0.92
N ASP A 126 4.40 17.48 -1.71
CA ASP A 126 3.31 16.56 -1.35
C ASP A 126 3.72 15.69 -0.15
N ALA A 127 4.93 15.14 -0.19
CA ALA A 127 5.50 14.38 0.93
C ALA A 127 5.64 15.23 2.20
N LEU A 128 6.10 16.49 2.06
CA LEU A 128 6.25 17.41 3.18
C LEU A 128 4.90 17.74 3.82
N ARG A 129 3.85 17.95 3.02
CA ARG A 129 2.50 18.23 3.52
C ARG A 129 1.90 17.04 4.28
N ALA A 130 1.99 15.83 3.73
CA ALA A 130 1.56 14.62 4.43
C ALA A 130 2.26 14.48 5.81
N ALA A 131 3.57 14.76 5.86
CA ALA A 131 4.32 14.78 7.11
C ALA A 131 3.90 15.90 8.08
N ARG A 132 3.55 17.08 7.57
CA ARG A 132 3.05 18.20 8.38
C ARG A 132 1.65 17.92 8.93
N PHE A 133 0.77 17.29 8.16
CA PHE A 133 -0.53 16.84 8.64
C PHE A 133 -0.41 15.83 9.77
N LEU A 134 0.41 14.79 9.60
CA LEU A 134 0.67 13.80 10.64
C LEU A 134 1.26 14.40 11.92
N SER A 135 2.03 15.47 11.79
CA SER A 135 2.61 16.19 12.94
C SER A 135 1.73 17.29 13.51
N GLY A 136 0.48 17.44 13.01
CA GLY A 136 -0.48 18.46 13.45
C GLY A 136 -0.10 19.90 13.06
N LYS A 137 0.90 20.08 12.18
CA LYS A 137 1.43 21.38 11.72
C LYS A 137 0.74 21.91 10.47
N GLU A 138 -0.23 21.17 9.95
CA GLU A 138 -1.09 21.53 8.82
C GLU A 138 -2.50 21.00 9.14
N PRO A 139 -3.28 21.74 9.97
CA PRO A 139 -4.56 21.26 10.52
C PRO A 139 -5.74 21.37 9.55
N VAL A 140 -5.57 22.04 8.40
CA VAL A 140 -6.61 22.23 7.39
C VAL A 140 -6.07 21.77 6.05
N TRP A 141 -6.71 20.75 5.50
CA TRP A 141 -6.58 20.35 4.10
C TRP A 141 -7.44 21.30 3.23
N PRO A 142 -6.97 21.74 2.06
CA PRO A 142 -7.87 22.30 1.05
C PRO A 142 -8.83 21.24 0.52
#